data_AF-A0A6M0C1K5-F1
#
_entry.id   AF-A0A6M0C1K5-F1
#
_cell.length_a   1.000
_cell.length_b   1.000
_cell.length_c   1.000
_cell.angle_alpha   90.00
_cell.angle_beta   90.00
_cell.angle_gamma   90.00
#
_symmetry.space_group_name_H-M   'P 1'
#
loop_
_entity.id
_entity.type
_entity.pdbx_description
1 polymer ?
#
loop_
_entity_poly.entity_id
_entity_poly.type
_entity_poly.pdbx_seq_one_letter_code
_entity_poly.pdbx_strand_id
1 'polypeptide(L)'
;MTLTLEQLFNEQWYLANNPGVAEAVARGTLSNGLFHFSRFGQFEGRDPNPIFDTAFYLNDNPAVAAAVGANQLTAVQHFIENGQFERRDPSPFFDTNFYLDRYPGVAEAVNGGGISAIEHFVKDGQFEGRIPRLLFSDIYLFGDSFVDIGNAFSLSGGTIPPSPPYFEGRFSNGPGAAMEA
;
A
#
# COMPACT_ATOMS: atom_id res chain seq x y z
N MET A 1 9.94 -7.29 17.86
CA MET A 1 8.88 -8.32 17.73
C MET A 1 8.49 -8.28 16.27
N THR A 2 8.33 -9.41 15.59
CA THR A 2 8.14 -9.46 14.12
C THR A 2 6.65 -9.50 13.78
N LEU A 3 6.23 -8.90 12.67
CA LEU A 3 4.90 -9.07 12.10
C LEU A 3 4.56 -10.55 11.93
N THR A 4 3.52 -11.04 12.60
CA THR A 4 3.06 -12.44 12.50
C THR A 4 1.91 -12.60 11.51
N LEU A 5 1.55 -13.85 11.19
CA LEU A 5 0.38 -14.12 10.35
C LEU A 5 -0.89 -13.56 10.99
N GLU A 6 -1.05 -13.68 12.31
CA GLU A 6 -2.23 -13.15 13.01
C GLU A 6 -2.34 -11.63 12.91
N GLN A 7 -1.20 -10.93 12.89
CA GLN A 7 -1.17 -9.47 12.78
C GLN A 7 -1.37 -8.99 11.34
N LEU A 8 -0.90 -9.77 10.37
CA LEU A 8 -1.11 -9.50 8.96
C LEU A 8 -2.57 -9.80 8.56
N PHE A 9 -3.18 -10.84 9.11
CA PHE A 9 -4.49 -11.33 8.66
C PHE A 9 -5.66 -10.44 9.10
N ASN A 10 -6.57 -10.16 8.17
CA ASN A 10 -7.81 -9.42 8.44
C ASN A 10 -9.03 -10.34 8.29
N GLU A 11 -9.57 -10.80 9.41
CA GLU A 11 -10.73 -11.71 9.46
C GLU A 11 -11.95 -11.16 8.72
N GLN A 12 -12.33 -9.91 8.99
CA GLN A 12 -13.53 -9.33 8.42
C GLN A 12 -13.43 -9.23 6.90
N TRP A 13 -12.30 -8.74 6.40
CA TRP A 13 -12.05 -8.62 4.97
C TRP A 13 -11.97 -10.00 4.31
N TYR A 14 -11.25 -10.94 4.92
CA TYR A 14 -11.10 -12.28 4.39
C TYR A 14 -12.46 -12.99 4.26
N LEU A 15 -13.32 -12.93 5.28
CA LEU A 15 -14.65 -13.53 5.20
C LEU A 15 -15.54 -12.83 4.16
N ALA A 16 -15.47 -11.49 4.05
CA ALA A 16 -16.21 -10.75 3.03
C ALA A 16 -15.82 -11.16 1.61
N ASN A 17 -14.54 -11.44 1.38
CA ASN A 17 -14.01 -11.86 0.07
C ASN A 17 -14.12 -13.37 -0.16
N ASN A 18 -14.50 -14.17 0.85
CA ASN A 18 -14.60 -15.62 0.77
C ASN A 18 -15.94 -16.13 1.34
N PRO A 19 -17.07 -15.93 0.63
CA PRO A 19 -18.41 -16.20 1.16
C PRO A 19 -18.61 -17.64 1.66
N GLY A 20 -18.05 -18.64 0.98
CA GLY A 20 -18.13 -20.04 1.43
C GLY A 20 -17.43 -20.28 2.77
N VAL A 21 -16.32 -19.58 3.02
CA VAL A 21 -15.63 -19.63 4.33
C VAL A 21 -16.48 -18.92 5.37
N ALA A 22 -17.05 -17.76 5.05
CA ALA A 22 -17.94 -17.01 5.94
C ALA A 22 -19.16 -17.84 6.36
N GLU A 23 -19.78 -18.56 5.43
CA GLU A 23 -20.88 -19.47 5.72
C GLU A 23 -20.45 -20.62 6.65
N ALA A 24 -19.28 -21.22 6.42
CA ALA A 24 -18.76 -22.29 7.26
C ALA A 24 -18.46 -21.81 8.69
N VAL A 25 -17.94 -20.60 8.84
CA VAL A 25 -17.75 -19.96 10.16
C VAL A 25 -19.10 -19.68 10.82
N ALA A 26 -20.06 -19.11 10.09
CA ALA A 26 -21.39 -18.79 10.63
C ALA A 26 -22.18 -20.04 11.07
N ARG A 27 -21.99 -21.18 10.39
CA ARG A 27 -22.57 -22.48 10.78
C ARG A 27 -21.80 -23.19 11.90
N GLY A 28 -20.65 -22.65 12.34
CA GLY A 28 -19.80 -23.24 13.37
C GLY A 28 -19.06 -24.50 12.92
N THR A 29 -19.02 -24.81 11.62
CA THR A 29 -18.25 -25.94 11.08
C THR A 29 -16.77 -25.60 10.90
N LEU A 30 -16.44 -24.31 10.97
CA LEU A 30 -15.08 -23.76 10.91
C LEU A 30 -14.92 -22.73 12.04
N SER A 31 -13.79 -22.72 12.72
CA SER A 31 -13.60 -21.84 13.89
C SER A 31 -13.57 -20.34 13.53
N ASN A 32 -12.82 -19.98 12.49
CA ASN A 32 -12.69 -18.62 11.96
C ASN A 32 -11.96 -18.64 10.61
N GLY A 33 -11.94 -17.49 9.92
CA GLY A 33 -11.24 -17.26 8.67
C GLY A 33 -9.73 -17.45 8.78
N LEU A 34 -9.10 -17.00 9.86
CA LEU A 34 -7.66 -17.20 10.10
C LEU A 34 -7.27 -18.68 10.11
N PHE A 35 -8.07 -19.53 10.76
CA PHE A 35 -7.88 -20.98 10.78
C PHE A 35 -7.98 -21.55 9.36
N HIS A 36 -8.99 -21.14 8.57
CA HIS A 36 -9.06 -21.56 7.18
C HIS A 36 -7.86 -21.06 6.37
N PHE A 37 -7.48 -19.80 6.53
CA PHE A 37 -6.38 -19.22 5.79
C PHE A 37 -5.07 -19.95 6.06
N SER A 38 -4.72 -20.11 7.34
CA SER A 38 -3.51 -20.80 7.77
C SER A 38 -3.43 -22.25 7.31
N ARG A 39 -4.56 -22.96 7.19
CA ARG A 39 -4.59 -24.38 6.80
C ARG A 39 -4.78 -24.60 5.30
N PHE A 40 -5.46 -23.69 4.61
CA PHE A 40 -5.91 -23.88 3.23
C PHE A 40 -5.68 -22.62 2.40
N GLY A 41 -6.21 -21.47 2.84
CA GLY A 41 -6.26 -20.25 2.03
C GLY A 41 -4.90 -19.79 1.49
N GLN A 42 -3.84 -19.82 2.32
CA GLN A 42 -2.49 -19.45 1.87
C GLN A 42 -1.91 -20.40 0.81
N PHE A 43 -2.29 -21.68 0.85
CA PHE A 43 -1.87 -22.70 -0.13
C PHE A 43 -2.70 -22.64 -1.41
N GLU A 44 -3.90 -22.08 -1.32
CA GLU A 44 -4.79 -21.77 -2.45
C GLU A 44 -4.44 -20.42 -3.12
N GLY A 45 -3.41 -19.72 -2.63
CA GLY A 45 -2.98 -18.43 -3.16
C GLY A 45 -3.95 -17.28 -2.86
N ARG A 46 -4.77 -17.40 -1.81
CA ARG A 46 -5.68 -16.33 -1.38
C ARG A 46 -4.92 -15.25 -0.62
N ASP A 47 -5.47 -14.05 -0.63
CA ASP A 47 -4.91 -12.91 0.10
C ASP A 47 -5.39 -12.88 1.56
N PRO A 48 -4.54 -12.53 2.54
CA PRO A 48 -4.92 -12.46 3.94
C PRO A 48 -5.59 -11.14 4.34
N ASN A 49 -5.42 -10.08 3.54
CA ASN A 49 -5.85 -8.72 3.82
C ASN A 49 -5.77 -7.86 2.53
N PRO A 50 -6.18 -6.57 2.56
CA PRO A 50 -6.07 -5.66 1.40
C PRO A 50 -4.66 -5.18 1.00
N ILE A 51 -3.65 -5.28 1.88
CA ILE A 51 -2.30 -4.72 1.68
C ILE A 51 -1.27 -5.76 1.20
N PHE A 52 -1.59 -7.05 1.28
CA PHE A 52 -0.78 -8.15 0.74
C PHE A 52 -1.52 -8.80 -0.42
N ASP A 53 -0.94 -8.71 -1.61
CA ASP A 53 -1.45 -9.30 -2.84
C ASP A 53 -0.52 -10.46 -3.22
N THR A 54 -1.03 -11.68 -3.09
CA THR A 54 -0.28 -12.91 -3.33
C THR A 54 0.17 -13.02 -4.79
N ALA A 55 -0.69 -12.65 -5.74
CA ALA A 55 -0.38 -12.76 -7.15
C ALA A 55 0.70 -11.75 -7.55
N PHE A 56 0.56 -10.50 -7.11
CA PHE A 56 1.57 -9.45 -7.28
C PHE A 56 2.91 -9.88 -6.67
N TYR A 57 2.88 -10.32 -5.41
CA TYR A 57 4.10 -10.71 -4.70
C TYR A 57 4.83 -11.84 -5.42
N LEU A 58 4.13 -12.86 -5.92
CA LEU A 58 4.78 -13.95 -6.65
C LEU A 58 5.27 -13.52 -8.03
N ASN A 59 4.55 -12.65 -8.72
CA ASN A 59 4.98 -12.11 -10.01
C ASN A 59 6.29 -11.31 -9.88
N ASP A 60 6.40 -10.49 -8.84
CA ASP A 60 7.60 -9.66 -8.60
C ASP A 60 8.77 -10.47 -8.02
N ASN A 61 8.50 -11.68 -7.52
CA ASN A 61 9.48 -12.52 -6.84
C ASN A 61 9.57 -13.94 -7.45
N PRO A 62 10.16 -14.10 -8.66
CA PRO A 62 10.13 -15.37 -9.40
C PRO A 62 10.73 -16.58 -8.68
N ALA A 63 11.77 -16.37 -7.88
CA ALA A 63 12.37 -17.45 -7.08
C ALA A 63 11.39 -17.95 -5.99
N VAL A 64 10.62 -17.05 -5.40
CA VAL A 64 9.58 -17.39 -4.42
C VAL A 64 8.44 -18.11 -5.13
N ALA A 65 8.02 -17.65 -6.30
CA ALA A 65 7.02 -18.33 -7.12
C ALA A 65 7.42 -19.76 -7.48
N ALA A 66 8.69 -20.00 -7.82
CA ALA A 66 9.21 -21.35 -8.06
C ALA A 66 9.14 -22.23 -6.80
N ALA A 67 9.49 -21.69 -5.63
CA ALA A 67 9.41 -22.43 -4.36
C ALA A 67 7.96 -22.74 -3.95
N VAL A 68 7.02 -21.81 -4.20
CA VAL A 68 5.57 -22.04 -4.02
C VAL A 68 5.08 -23.14 -4.96
N GLY A 69 5.45 -23.09 -6.26
CA GLY A 69 5.09 -24.11 -7.24
C GLY A 69 5.66 -25.50 -6.92
N ALA A 70 6.78 -25.56 -6.18
CA ALA A 70 7.37 -26.78 -5.65
C ALA A 70 6.79 -27.21 -4.29
N ASN A 71 5.75 -26.54 -3.78
CA ASN A 71 5.14 -26.77 -2.47
C ASN A 71 6.12 -26.70 -1.28
N GLN A 72 7.15 -25.87 -1.36
CA GLN A 72 8.16 -25.74 -0.31
C GLN A 72 7.78 -24.71 0.76
N LEU A 73 7.04 -23.68 0.37
CA LEU A 73 6.57 -22.58 1.22
C LEU A 73 5.35 -21.91 0.56
N THR A 74 4.73 -20.96 1.25
CA THR A 74 3.70 -20.08 0.68
C THR A 74 4.24 -18.66 0.49
N ALA A 75 3.60 -17.85 -0.35
CA ALA A 75 3.95 -16.45 -0.55
C ALA A 75 3.97 -15.67 0.78
N VAL A 76 2.92 -15.85 1.59
CA VAL A 76 2.76 -15.20 2.88
C VAL A 76 3.82 -15.67 3.89
N GLN A 77 4.13 -16.97 3.91
CA GLN A 77 5.21 -17.50 4.74
C GLN A 77 6.55 -16.83 4.39
N HIS A 78 6.91 -16.82 3.10
CA HIS A 78 8.15 -16.17 2.67
C HIS A 78 8.17 -14.69 3.03
N PHE A 79 7.07 -13.97 2.83
CA PHE A 79 7.00 -12.56 3.15
C PHE A 79 7.20 -12.27 4.64
N ILE A 80 6.52 -13.02 5.52
CA ILE A 80 6.63 -12.88 6.98
C ILE A 80 8.05 -13.23 7.45
N GLU A 81 8.65 -14.29 6.93
CA GLU A 81 9.96 -14.76 7.41
C GLU A 81 11.13 -13.96 6.82
N ASN A 82 11.01 -13.50 5.57
CA ASN A 82 12.12 -12.93 4.80
C ASN A 82 11.72 -11.63 4.09
N GLY A 83 10.66 -11.66 3.29
CA GLY A 83 10.33 -10.59 2.35
C GLY A 83 10.19 -9.20 2.96
N GLN A 84 9.56 -9.10 4.14
CA GLN A 84 9.41 -7.82 4.85
C GLN A 84 10.74 -7.21 5.30
N PHE A 85 11.78 -8.03 5.50
CA PHE A 85 13.12 -7.61 5.88
C PHE A 85 14.03 -7.36 4.67
N GLU A 86 13.70 -7.97 3.54
CA GLU A 86 14.35 -7.77 2.24
C GLU A 86 13.82 -6.54 1.50
N ARG A 87 12.96 -5.73 2.14
CA ARG A 87 12.30 -4.54 1.57
C ARG A 87 11.50 -4.84 0.29
N ARG A 88 10.89 -6.02 0.20
CA ARG A 88 10.00 -6.39 -0.92
C ARG A 88 8.62 -5.79 -0.72
N ASP A 89 8.02 -5.33 -1.82
CA ASP A 89 6.69 -4.75 -1.79
C ASP A 89 5.61 -5.86 -1.70
N PRO A 90 4.67 -5.80 -0.73
CA PRO A 90 3.65 -6.82 -0.55
C PRO A 90 2.47 -6.69 -1.52
N SER A 91 2.28 -5.52 -2.14
CA SER A 91 1.20 -5.26 -3.08
C SER A 91 1.52 -4.01 -3.92
N PRO A 92 0.76 -3.74 -5.00
CA PRO A 92 0.86 -2.49 -5.74
C PRO A 92 0.56 -1.24 -4.91
N PHE A 93 -0.02 -1.39 -3.72
CA PHE A 93 -0.50 -0.29 -2.87
C PHE A 93 0.49 0.07 -1.76
N PHE A 94 1.58 -0.66 -1.61
CA PHE A 94 2.62 -0.38 -0.64
C PHE A 94 3.98 -0.37 -1.32
N ASP A 95 4.63 0.80 -1.33
CA ASP A 95 5.99 0.96 -1.82
C ASP A 95 6.92 1.14 -0.62
N THR A 96 7.72 0.12 -0.36
CA THR A 96 8.57 0.04 0.82
C THR A 96 9.62 1.14 0.83
N ASN A 97 10.23 1.42 -0.33
CA ASN A 97 11.27 2.43 -0.41
C ASN A 97 10.66 3.83 -0.27
N PHE A 98 9.56 4.10 -0.97
CA PHE A 98 8.82 5.35 -0.82
C PHE A 98 8.41 5.58 0.64
N TYR A 99 7.86 4.57 1.31
CA TYR A 99 7.42 4.71 2.69
C TYR A 99 8.58 5.04 3.63
N LEU A 100 9.73 4.40 3.45
CA LEU A 100 10.92 4.67 4.25
C LEU A 100 11.52 6.04 3.97
N ASP A 101 11.59 6.46 2.70
CA ASP A 101 12.08 7.78 2.30
C ASP A 101 11.18 8.90 2.82
N ARG A 102 9.86 8.66 2.81
CA ARG A 102 8.84 9.63 3.25
C ARG A 102 8.81 9.80 4.77
N TYR A 103 9.16 8.76 5.53
CA TYR A 103 9.10 8.73 6.98
C TYR A 103 10.46 8.34 7.61
N PRO A 104 11.41 9.28 7.72
CA PRO A 104 12.78 9.00 8.17
C PRO A 104 12.88 8.32 9.54
N GLY A 105 12.02 8.65 10.50
CA GLY A 105 12.01 7.99 11.81
C GLY A 105 11.67 6.49 11.74
N VAL A 106 10.88 6.08 10.73
CA VAL A 106 10.64 4.65 10.46
C VAL A 106 11.86 4.03 9.83
N ALA A 107 12.50 4.71 8.88
CA ALA A 107 13.73 4.23 8.26
C ALA A 107 14.82 3.99 9.30
N GLU A 108 14.98 4.88 10.29
CA GLU A 108 15.90 4.70 11.41
C GLU A 108 15.55 3.45 12.23
N ALA A 109 14.27 3.25 12.59
CA ALA A 109 13.83 2.08 13.34
C ALA A 109 14.03 0.76 12.56
N VAL A 110 13.79 0.78 11.25
CA VAL A 110 13.99 -0.37 10.35
C VAL A 110 15.48 -0.68 10.21
N ASN A 111 16.33 0.32 10.01
CA ASN A 111 17.78 0.14 9.92
C ASN A 111 18.39 -0.34 11.25
N GLY A 112 17.79 0.04 12.38
CA GLY A 112 18.13 -0.49 13.70
C GLY A 112 17.66 -1.92 13.97
N GLY A 113 16.93 -2.55 13.04
CA GLY A 113 16.39 -3.90 13.17
C GLY A 113 15.22 -4.02 14.16
N GLY A 114 14.60 -2.89 14.53
CA GLY A 114 13.52 -2.87 15.53
C GLY A 114 12.16 -3.30 14.98
N ILE A 115 11.91 -3.06 13.69
CA ILE A 115 10.63 -3.26 13.00
C ILE A 115 10.86 -3.35 11.48
N SER A 116 9.91 -3.86 10.70
CA SER A 116 9.89 -3.72 9.23
C SER A 116 9.00 -2.55 8.79
N ALA A 117 9.14 -2.08 7.55
CA ALA A 117 8.33 -0.97 7.03
C ALA A 117 6.82 -1.30 7.03
N ILE A 118 6.46 -2.49 6.54
CA ILE A 118 5.08 -2.97 6.51
C ILE A 118 4.54 -3.20 7.92
N GLU A 119 5.37 -3.69 8.85
CA GLU A 119 4.96 -3.89 10.24
C GLU A 119 4.57 -2.57 10.89
N HIS A 120 5.39 -1.52 10.73
CA HIS A 120 5.05 -0.18 11.19
C HIS A 120 3.75 0.29 10.54
N PHE A 121 3.58 0.11 9.23
CA PHE A 121 2.38 0.57 8.56
C PHE A 121 1.11 -0.12 9.09
N VAL A 122 1.15 -1.45 9.23
CA VAL A 122 0.02 -2.24 9.73
C VAL A 122 -0.31 -1.90 11.19
N LYS A 123 0.68 -1.64 12.04
CA LYS A 123 0.45 -1.35 13.46
C LYS A 123 0.09 0.10 13.75
N ASP A 124 0.72 1.03 13.05
CA ASP A 124 0.68 2.45 13.40
C ASP A 124 0.36 3.32 12.18
N GLY A 125 1.09 3.14 11.08
CA GLY A 125 1.08 4.07 9.94
C GLY A 125 -0.30 4.26 9.31
N GLN A 126 -1.07 3.18 9.15
CA GLN A 126 -2.43 3.27 8.60
C GLN A 126 -3.39 4.06 9.51
N PHE A 127 -3.19 4.01 10.83
CA PHE A 127 -4.02 4.72 11.81
C PHE A 127 -3.55 6.17 12.01
N GLU A 128 -2.29 6.45 11.69
CA GLU A 128 -1.72 7.80 11.64
C GLU A 128 -1.99 8.53 10.31
N GLY A 129 -2.67 7.89 9.36
CA GLY A 129 -2.96 8.46 8.04
C GLY A 129 -1.71 8.57 7.16
N ARG A 130 -0.68 7.74 7.39
CA ARG A 130 0.52 7.71 6.57
C ARG A 130 0.22 7.14 5.18
N ILE A 131 0.92 7.69 4.20
CA ILE A 131 0.77 7.36 2.79
C ILE A 131 1.79 6.25 2.47
N PRO A 132 1.34 5.02 2.13
CA PRO A 132 2.24 3.89 1.85
C PRO A 132 2.82 3.91 0.43
N ARG A 133 2.25 4.72 -0.48
CA ARG A 133 2.68 4.87 -1.87
C ARG A 133 2.10 6.14 -2.47
N LEU A 134 2.80 6.77 -3.42
CA LEU A 134 2.18 7.76 -4.31
C LEU A 134 1.32 7.06 -5.35
N LEU A 135 0.00 7.26 -5.29
CA LEU A 135 -0.94 6.70 -6.26
C LEU A 135 -1.01 7.51 -7.57
N PHE A 136 -0.38 8.68 -7.59
CA PHE A 136 -0.27 9.55 -8.76
C PHE A 136 1.09 10.25 -8.76
N SER A 137 1.69 10.39 -9.94
CA SER A 137 2.91 11.17 -10.15
C SER A 137 2.60 12.66 -10.35
N ASP A 138 1.46 12.95 -10.97
CA ASP A 138 1.09 14.29 -11.43
C ASP A 138 -0.38 14.58 -11.16
N ILE A 139 -0.68 15.79 -10.69
CA ILE A 139 -2.04 16.33 -10.62
C ILE A 139 -2.19 17.33 -11.76
N TYR A 140 -3.03 17.00 -12.73
CA TYR A 140 -3.42 17.93 -13.79
C TYR A 140 -4.70 18.67 -13.38
N LEU A 141 -4.55 19.92 -12.98
CA LEU A 141 -5.68 20.78 -12.65
C LEU A 141 -6.07 21.60 -13.89
N PHE A 142 -7.15 21.22 -14.56
CA PHE A 142 -7.74 22.04 -15.59
C PHE A 142 -8.60 23.11 -14.90
N GLY A 143 -8.07 24.33 -14.81
CA GLY A 143 -8.83 25.46 -14.30
C GLY A 143 -9.93 25.81 -15.29
N ASP A 144 -11.18 25.52 -14.95
CA ASP A 144 -12.26 26.39 -15.39
C ASP A 144 -12.17 27.71 -14.61
N SER A 145 -12.88 28.75 -15.06
CA SER A 145 -12.74 30.11 -14.50
C SER A 145 -13.16 30.26 -13.03
N PHE A 146 -13.47 29.18 -12.31
CA PHE A 146 -13.88 29.17 -10.91
C PHE A 146 -12.88 28.48 -9.95
N VAL A 147 -11.81 27.87 -10.44
CA VAL A 147 -10.80 27.23 -9.56
C VAL A 147 -9.73 28.25 -9.17
N ASP A 148 -9.82 28.76 -7.93
CA ASP A 148 -8.80 29.66 -7.38
C ASP A 148 -7.49 28.87 -7.16
N ILE A 149 -6.48 29.19 -7.98
CA ILE A 149 -5.11 28.65 -7.85
C ILE A 149 -4.54 28.94 -6.44
N GLY A 150 -4.99 29.99 -5.77
CA GLY A 150 -4.67 30.28 -4.37
C GLY A 150 -5.15 29.23 -3.39
N ASN A 151 -6.30 28.59 -3.65
CA ASN A 151 -6.79 27.48 -2.81
C ASN A 151 -5.93 26.22 -3.02
N ALA A 152 -5.50 25.93 -4.26
CA ALA A 152 -4.60 24.81 -4.53
C ALA A 152 -3.20 25.03 -3.93
N PHE A 153 -2.69 26.27 -3.99
CA PHE A 153 -1.45 26.67 -3.33
C PHE A 153 -1.54 26.55 -1.80
N SER A 154 -2.66 26.98 -1.22
CA SER A 154 -2.92 26.83 0.21
C SER A 154 -3.06 25.37 0.62
N LEU A 155 -3.78 24.56 -0.16
CA LEU A 155 -3.98 23.12 0.07
C LEU A 155 -2.66 22.33 -0.02
N SER A 156 -1.77 22.72 -0.93
CA SER A 156 -0.46 22.07 -1.12
C SER A 156 0.64 22.57 -0.18
N GLY A 157 0.31 23.44 0.80
CA GLY A 157 1.30 23.99 1.72
C GLY A 157 2.32 24.90 1.05
N GLY A 158 1.94 25.57 -0.03
CA GLY A 158 2.77 26.53 -0.76
C GLY A 158 3.75 25.91 -1.76
N THR A 159 3.54 24.65 -2.15
CA THR A 159 4.46 23.93 -3.04
C THR A 159 3.99 23.90 -4.50
N ILE A 160 2.67 23.96 -4.73
CA ILE A 160 2.07 23.82 -6.06
C ILE A 160 0.96 24.86 -6.27
N PRO A 161 1.04 25.72 -7.31
CA PRO A 161 2.14 25.82 -8.27
C PRO A 161 3.39 26.52 -7.67
N PRO A 162 4.59 26.24 -8.22
CA PRO A 162 5.83 26.87 -7.76
C PRO A 162 5.85 28.38 -8.03
N SER A 163 6.48 29.13 -7.12
CA SER A 163 6.63 30.58 -7.20
C SER A 163 7.54 31.02 -8.36
N PRO A 164 7.27 32.16 -9.04
CA PRO A 164 6.19 33.10 -8.77
C PRO A 164 4.86 32.68 -9.40
N PRO A 165 3.73 32.75 -8.67
CA PRO A 165 2.42 32.37 -9.19
C PRO A 165 1.83 33.39 -10.19
N TYR A 166 2.61 34.43 -10.54
CA TYR A 166 2.17 35.58 -11.33
C TYR A 166 2.92 35.67 -12.66
N PHE A 167 2.17 35.73 -13.76
CA PHE A 167 2.62 36.30 -15.02
C PHE A 167 1.76 37.53 -15.31
N GLU A 168 2.37 38.72 -15.33
CA GLU A 168 1.69 40.01 -15.60
C GLU A 168 0.44 40.28 -14.74
N GLY A 169 0.50 39.97 -13.45
CA GLY A 169 -0.62 40.19 -12.52
C GLY A 169 -1.80 39.24 -12.73
N ARG A 170 -1.63 38.16 -13.51
CA ARG A 170 -2.58 37.07 -13.68
C ARG A 170 -2.00 35.76 -13.16
N PHE A 171 -2.85 34.92 -12.58
CA PHE A 171 -2.50 33.56 -12.19
C PHE A 171 -2.40 32.69 -13.44
N SER A 172 -1.22 32.70 -14.07
CA SER A 172 -0.91 31.85 -15.21
C SER A 172 0.57 31.46 -15.16
N ASN A 173 0.88 30.22 -15.55
CA ASN A 173 2.25 29.71 -15.64
C ASN A 173 2.90 29.97 -17.01
N GLY A 174 2.34 30.87 -17.84
CA GLY A 174 2.93 31.30 -19.10
C GLY A 174 1.98 32.17 -19.95
N PRO A 175 2.39 32.62 -21.15
CA PRO A 175 1.48 33.22 -22.11
C PRO A 175 0.39 32.21 -22.44
N GLY A 176 -0.86 32.51 -22.10
CA GLY A 176 -1.98 31.62 -22.41
C GLY A 176 -2.02 31.35 -23.92
N ALA A 177 -2.15 30.08 -24.30
CA ALA A 177 -2.44 29.69 -25.68
C ALA A 177 -3.85 30.21 -26.02
N ALA A 178 -3.95 31.48 -26.40
CA ALA A 178 -5.10 31.99 -27.10
C ALA A 178 -5.11 31.30 -28.47
N MET A 179 -6.19 30.56 -28.73
CA MET A 179 -6.59 30.10 -30.05
C MET A 179 -6.19 31.11 -31.13
N GLU A 180 -5.29 30.71 -32.03
CA GLU A 180 -5.23 31.31 -33.36
C GLU A 180 -6.53 30.96 -34.08
N ALA A 181 -7.20 31.99 -34.62
CA ALA A 181 -8.33 31.89 -35.52
C ALA A 181 -7.84 31.82 -36.97
#